data_AF-A0A2V3ILP5-F1
#
_entry.id   AF-A0A2V3ILP5-F1
#
_cell.length_a   1.000
_cell.length_b   1.000
_cell.length_c   1.000
_cell.angle_alpha   90.00
_cell.angle_beta   90.00
_cell.angle_gamma   90.00
#
_symmetry.space_group_name_H-M   'P 1'
#
loop_
_entity.id
_entity.type
_entity.pdbx_description
1 polymer ?
#
loop_
_entity_poly.entity_id
_entity_poly.type
_entity_poly.pdbx_seq_one_letter_code
_entity_poly.pdbx_strand_id
1 'polypeptide(L)'
;MTVVDRSNTNWTPWPRLAAIPQRFQLIGGVAAIMGAAALLLKARTSRAPVPSTINKEWQDATDAASHAKEREAADPIVLNPISKSMKK
;
A
#
# COMPACT_ATOMS: atom_id res chain seq x y z
N MET A 1 -39.70 -19.58 23.63
CA MET A 1 -39.07 -20.58 24.51
C MET A 1 -37.59 -20.62 24.16
N THR A 2 -36.78 -19.82 24.85
CA THR A 2 -35.34 -19.67 24.59
C THR A 2 -34.60 -20.72 25.40
N VAL A 3 -34.02 -21.72 24.74
CA VAL A 3 -33.18 -22.73 25.39
C VAL A 3 -31.88 -22.04 25.80
N VAL A 4 -31.80 -21.64 27.06
CA VAL A 4 -30.55 -21.19 27.69
C VAL A 4 -29.92 -22.43 28.31
N ASP A 5 -28.91 -22.97 27.63
CA ASP A 5 -28.08 -24.03 28.19
C ASP A 5 -27.32 -23.47 29.40
N ARG A 6 -27.50 -24.10 30.57
CA ARG A 6 -26.89 -23.72 31.86
C ARG A 6 -25.53 -24.39 32.07
N SER A 7 -25.01 -25.09 31.08
CA SER A 7 -23.61 -25.48 31.08
C SER A 7 -22.78 -24.21 30.97
N ASN A 8 -21.90 -23.94 31.93
CA ASN A 8 -21.01 -22.77 31.95
C ASN A 8 -19.89 -22.91 30.88
N THR A 9 -20.25 -23.48 29.73
CA THR A 9 -19.38 -23.90 28.65
C THR A 9 -19.66 -22.97 27.50
N ASN A 10 -18.88 -21.89 27.42
CA ASN A 10 -18.90 -20.98 26.29
C ASN A 10 -18.62 -21.76 25.00
N TRP A 11 -19.68 -22.17 24.31
CA TRP A 11 -19.58 -22.85 23.04
C TRP A 11 -19.29 -21.79 21.97
N THR A 12 -18.03 -21.39 21.88
CA THR A 12 -17.51 -20.63 20.74
C THR A 12 -17.24 -21.63 19.61
N PRO A 13 -17.72 -21.40 18.38
CA PRO A 13 -17.60 -22.34 17.24
C PRO A 13 -16.16 -22.61 16.77
N TRP A 14 -15.17 -22.10 17.50
CA TRP A 14 -13.74 -22.23 17.23
C TRP A 14 -13.03 -22.85 18.44
N PRO A 15 -12.82 -24.17 18.48
CA PRO A 15 -12.32 -24.85 19.69
C PRO A 15 -10.82 -24.61 19.99
N ARG A 16 -10.12 -23.78 19.21
CA ARG A 16 -8.66 -23.61 19.32
C ARG A 16 -8.16 -22.18 19.42
N LEU A 17 -8.99 -21.19 19.14
CA LEU A 17 -8.57 -19.78 19.24
C LEU A 17 -8.65 -19.29 20.68
N ALA A 18 -9.69 -19.66 21.44
CA ALA A 18 -9.91 -19.20 22.82
C ALA A 18 -8.77 -19.56 23.80
N ALA A 19 -7.98 -20.60 23.52
CA ALA A 19 -6.83 -21.00 24.35
C ALA A 19 -5.57 -20.13 24.10
N ILE A 20 -5.55 -19.36 23.01
CA ILE A 20 -4.45 -18.47 22.65
C ILE A 20 -4.67 -17.12 23.35
N PRO A 21 -3.65 -16.53 24.03
CA PRO A 21 -3.79 -15.23 24.66
C PRO A 21 -4.32 -14.18 23.66
N GLN A 22 -5.30 -13.38 24.08
CA GLN A 22 -6.04 -12.43 23.23
C GLN A 22 -5.13 -11.52 22.38
N ARG A 23 -3.95 -11.14 22.92
CA ARG A 23 -2.91 -10.39 22.19
C ARG A 23 -2.45 -11.08 20.90
N PHE A 24 -2.25 -12.41 20.91
CA PHE A 24 -1.79 -13.16 19.75
C PHE A 24 -2.91 -13.41 18.75
N GLN A 25 -4.16 -13.53 19.21
CA GLN A 25 -5.32 -13.59 18.32
C GLN A 25 -5.49 -12.27 17.53
N LEU A 26 -5.33 -11.13 18.20
CA LEU A 26 -5.40 -9.81 17.57
C LEU A 26 -4.26 -9.60 16.57
N ILE A 27 -3.01 -9.86 16.98
CA ILE A 27 -1.84 -9.70 16.09
C ILE A 27 -1.94 -10.67 14.90
N GLY A 28 -2.29 -11.93 15.14
CA GLY A 28 -2.46 -12.93 14.09
C GLY A 28 -3.60 -12.59 13.13
N GLY A 29 -4.73 -12.11 13.66
CA GLY A 29 -5.87 -11.65 12.86
C GLY A 29 -5.52 -10.45 11.98
N VAL A 30 -4.84 -9.44 12.53
CA VAL A 30 -4.38 -8.27 11.76
C VAL A 30 -3.39 -8.68 10.67
N ALA A 31 -2.42 -9.54 11.00
CA ALA A 31 -1.45 -10.04 10.01
C ALA A 31 -2.13 -10.82 8.88
N ALA A 32 -3.13 -11.65 9.20
CA ALA A 32 -3.89 -12.40 8.20
C ALA A 32 -4.70 -11.47 7.27
N ILE A 33 -5.37 -10.45 7.82
CA ILE A 33 -6.13 -9.47 7.03
C ILE A 33 -5.19 -8.66 6.12
N MET A 34 -4.06 -8.19 6.66
CA MET A 34 -3.07 -7.43 5.89
C MET A 34 -2.44 -8.28 4.78
N GLY A 35 -2.11 -9.54 5.07
CA GLY A 35 -1.60 -10.49 4.08
C GLY A 35 -2.60 -10.75 2.95
N ALA A 36 -3.87 -10.98 3.29
CA ALA A 36 -4.94 -11.18 2.31
C ALA A 36 -5.16 -9.91 1.46
N ALA A 37 -5.16 -8.73 2.08
CA ALA A 37 -5.30 -7.45 1.38
C ALA A 37 -4.14 -7.22 0.38
N ALA A 38 -2.90 -7.51 0.79
CA ALA A 38 -1.73 -7.38 -0.08
C ALA A 38 -1.80 -8.33 -1.29
N LEU A 39 -2.26 -9.57 -1.10
CA LEU A 39 -2.44 -10.52 -2.19
C LEU A 39 -3.53 -10.08 -3.19
N LEU A 40 -4.67 -9.59 -2.67
CA LEU A 40 -5.75 -9.05 -3.50
C LEU A 40 -5.30 -7.81 -4.29
N LEU A 41 -4.56 -6.91 -3.64
CA LEU A 41 -4.04 -5.71 -4.30
C LEU A 41 -3.02 -6.08 -5.38
N LYS A 42 -2.10 -7.00 -5.11
CA LYS A 42 -1.13 -7.50 -6.10
C LYS A 42 -1.83 -8.14 -7.29
N ALA A 43 -2.82 -9.00 -7.07
CA ALA A 43 -3.59 -9.62 -8.13
C ALA A 43 -4.34 -8.59 -9.00
N ARG A 44 -4.83 -7.51 -8.38
CA ARG A 44 -5.46 -6.39 -9.09
C ARG A 44 -4.44 -5.57 -9.90
N THR A 45 -3.30 -5.22 -9.32
CA THR A 45 -2.28 -4.40 -10.00
C THR A 45 -1.59 -5.15 -11.13
N SER A 46 -1.42 -6.47 -11.04
CA SER A 46 -0.84 -7.28 -12.11
C SER A 46 -1.68 -7.31 -13.40
N ARG A 47 -2.95 -6.91 -13.33
CA ARG A 47 -3.84 -6.84 -14.50
C ARG A 47 -3.96 -5.42 -15.07
N ALA A 48 -3.41 -4.41 -14.39
CA ALA A 48 -3.43 -3.05 -14.88
C ALA A 48 -2.22 -2.83 -15.80
N PRO A 49 -2.41 -2.22 -16.99
CA PRO A 49 -1.27 -1.81 -17.80
C PRO A 49 -0.45 -0.78 -17.02
N VAL A 50 0.86 -1.01 -16.91
CA VAL A 50 1.78 -0.03 -16.34
C VAL A 50 1.97 1.08 -17.37
N PRO A 51 1.77 2.35 -17.01
CA PRO A 51 1.98 3.44 -17.95
C PRO A 51 3.45 3.50 -18.38
N SER A 52 3.67 3.77 -19.66
CA SER A 52 5.00 3.82 -20.28
C SER A 52 5.94 4.86 -19.68
N THR A 53 5.40 5.83 -18.93
CA THR A 53 6.14 6.87 -18.21
C THR A 53 6.71 6.40 -16.87
N ILE A 54 6.33 5.21 -16.39
CA ILE A 54 6.92 4.57 -15.19
C ILE A 54 8.01 3.61 -15.63
N ASN A 55 8.94 4.10 -16.44
CA ASN A 55 10.20 3.41 -16.69
C ASN A 55 11.36 4.35 -16.30
N LYS A 56 12.53 3.77 -16.06
CA LYS A 56 13.69 4.53 -15.61
C LYS A 56 14.15 5.55 -16.65
N GLU A 57 14.10 5.18 -17.93
CA GLU A 57 14.50 6.04 -19.04
C GLU A 57 13.65 7.32 -19.13
N TRP A 58 12.33 7.21 -18.94
CA TRP A 58 11.43 8.36 -18.95
C TRP A 58 11.62 9.23 -17.70
N GLN A 59 11.90 8.62 -16.55
CA GLN A 59 12.24 9.37 -15.34
C GLN A 59 13.55 10.15 -15.51
N ASP A 60 14.60 9.50 -16.00
CA ASP A 60 15.90 10.12 -16.26
C ASP A 60 15.79 11.24 -17.31
N ALA A 61 15.02 11.02 -18.39
CA ALA A 61 14.75 12.04 -19.41
C ALA A 61 13.92 13.21 -18.87
N THR A 62 12.95 12.94 -18.00
CA THR A 62 12.13 13.98 -17.37
C THR A 62 12.94 14.81 -16.38
N ASP A 63 13.83 14.16 -15.62
CA ASP A 63 14.76 14.84 -14.72
C ASP A 63 15.73 15.71 -15.53
N ALA A 64 16.29 15.21 -16.64
CA ALA A 64 17.11 16.02 -17.55
C ALA A 64 16.33 17.22 -18.12
N ALA A 65 15.11 17.00 -18.63
CA ALA A 65 14.25 18.06 -19.16
C ALA A 65 13.85 19.10 -18.11
N SER A 66 13.82 18.71 -16.83
CA SER A 66 13.51 19.64 -15.74
C SER A 66 14.63 20.64 -15.45
N HIS A 67 15.83 20.46 -16.03
CA HIS A 67 16.92 21.43 -15.97
C HIS A 67 16.83 22.52 -17.06
N ALA A 68 16.04 22.32 -18.11
CA ALA A 68 15.84 23.30 -19.17
C ALA A 68 14.47 23.05 -19.83
N LYS A 69 13.39 23.35 -19.11
CA LYS A 69 12.05 23.11 -19.63
C LYS A 69 11.69 24.18 -20.66
N GLU A 70 11.25 23.72 -21.83
CA GLU A 70 10.77 24.58 -22.91
C GLU A 70 9.62 25.48 -22.43
N ARG A 71 9.59 26.71 -22.93
CA ARG A 71 8.50 27.67 -22.73
C ARG A 71 8.01 28.12 -24.11
N GLU A 72 6.70 28.33 -24.24
CA GLU A 72 6.09 28.71 -25.53
C GLU A 72 6.60 30.06 -26.08
N ALA A 73 7.08 30.96 -25.24
CA ALA A 73 7.41 32.33 -25.65
C ALA A 73 8.67 32.93 -24.98
N ALA A 74 9.56 32.11 -24.41
CA ALA A 74 10.76 32.59 -23.70
C ALA A 74 11.86 31.53 -23.61
N ASP A 75 13.04 31.95 -23.14
CA ASP A 75 14.16 31.05 -22.87
C ASP A 75 13.79 29.92 -21.90
N PRO A 76 14.41 28.73 -22.04
CA PRO A 76 14.14 27.58 -21.18
C PRO A 76 14.39 27.88 -19.71
N ILE A 77 13.54 27.35 -18.81
CA ILE A 77 13.66 27.57 -17.36
C ILE A 77 13.91 26.26 -16.61
N VAL A 78 14.73 26.35 -15.56
CA VAL A 78 14.91 25.28 -14.58
C VAL A 78 13.63 25.12 -13.74
N LEU A 79 13.00 23.95 -13.79
CA LEU A 79 11.86 23.63 -12.92
C LEU A 79 12.33 23.34 -11.50
N ASN A 80 11.55 23.78 -10.51
CA ASN A 80 11.78 23.57 -9.07
C ASN A 80 13.20 23.95 -8.59
N PRO A 81 13.64 25.20 -8.81
CA PRO A 81 15.02 25.59 -8.52
C PRO A 81 15.38 25.50 -7.03
N ILE A 82 14.45 25.81 -6.13
CA ILE A 82 14.68 25.83 -4.68
C ILE A 82 14.96 24.41 -4.15
N SER A 83 14.05 23.47 -4.40
CA SER A 83 14.19 22.09 -3.88
C SER A 83 15.38 21.35 -4.50
N LYS A 84 15.76 21.68 -5.75
CA LYS A 84 16.97 21.12 -6.39
C LYS A 84 18.27 21.70 -5.82
N SER A 85 18.28 22.97 -5.43
CA SER A 85 19.46 23.59 -4.81
C SER A 85 19.79 22.99 -3.43
N MET A 86 18.76 22.52 -2.69
CA MET A 86 18.93 21.91 -1.37
C MET A 86 19.31 20.42 -1.42
N LYS A 87 19.21 19.77 -2.58
CA LYS A 87 19.58 18.35 -2.78
C LYS A 87 21.06 18.16 -3.18
N LYS A 88 21.84 19.24 -3.24
CA LYS A 88 23.21 19.23 -3.75
C LYS A 88 24.23 18.81 -2.71
#